data_AF-A0A4Q3SA70-F1
#
_entry.id   AF-A0A4Q3SA70-F1
#
_cell.length_a   1.000
_cell.length_b   1.000
_cell.length_c   1.000
_cell.angle_alpha   90.00
_cell.angle_beta   90.00
_cell.angle_gamma   90.00
#
_symmetry.space_group_name_H-M   'P 1'
#
loop_
_entity.id
_entity.type
_entity.pdbx_description
1 polymer ?
#
loop_
_entity_poly.entity_id
_entity_poly.type
_entity_poly.pdbx_seq_one_letter_code
_entity_poly.pdbx_strand_id
1 'polypeptide(L)' 'MNCRLYLITPPTLDDLAAFGHSLAAALDAGDVAALQLRLKDQPEGVIAAAHDMIAPMCLGRDVALILND' A
#
# COMPACT_ATOMS: atom_id res chain seq x y z
N MET A 1 5.99 -17.64 -17.78
CA MET A 1 6.36 -16.64 -16.76
C MET A 1 5.21 -15.65 -16.69
N ASN A 2 4.52 -15.57 -15.56
CA ASN A 2 3.44 -14.59 -15.39
C ASN A 2 4.03 -13.33 -14.76
N CYS A 3 3.79 -12.18 -15.40
CA CYS A 3 4.11 -10.88 -14.82
C CYS A 3 3.11 -10.57 -13.71
N ARG A 4 3.60 -10.19 -12.53
CA ARG A 4 2.80 -9.71 -11.40
C ARG A 4 2.92 -8.18 -11.30
N LEU A 5 1.91 -7.53 -10.74
CA LEU A 5 1.89 -6.09 -10.57
C LEU A 5 2.73 -5.67 -9.36
N TYR A 6 3.44 -4.55 -9.51
CA TYR A 6 4.16 -3.87 -8.43
C TYR A 6 3.56 -2.47 -8.28
N LEU A 7 3.03 -2.17 -7.10
CA LEU A 7 2.33 -0.91 -6.82
C LEU A 7 3.21 -0.01 -5.95
N ILE A 8 3.07 1.31 -6.14
CA ILE A 8 3.79 2.32 -5.35
C ILE A 8 2.75 3.35 -4.88
N THR A 9 2.77 3.70 -3.60
CA THR A 9 1.87 4.73 -3.07
C THR A 9 2.27 6.12 -3.58
N PRO A 10 1.31 7.06 -3.68
CA PRO A 10 1.63 8.48 -3.78
C PRO A 10 2.48 8.95 -2.59
N PRO A 11 3.21 10.08 -2.72
CA PRO A 11 4.05 10.64 -1.65
C PRO A 11 3.27 11.14 -0.43
N THR A 12 1.97 11.40 -0.60
CA THR A 12 1.06 11.87 0.43
C THR A 12 -0.27 11.14 0.29
N LEU A 13 -0.89 10.79 1.43
CA LEU A 13 -2.21 10.18 1.50
C LEU A 13 -3.14 11.13 2.26
N ASP A 14 -3.83 12.01 1.52
CA ASP A 14 -4.69 13.04 2.12
C ASP A 14 -5.93 12.45 2.81
N ASP A 15 -6.50 11.38 2.22
CA ASP A 15 -7.60 10.61 2.79
C ASP A 15 -7.23 9.13 2.84
N LEU A 16 -6.79 8.69 4.02
CA LEU A 16 -6.42 7.30 4.27
C LEU A 16 -7.60 6.34 4.06
N ALA A 17 -8.83 6.73 4.41
CA ALA A 17 -9.98 5.83 4.31
C ALA A 17 -10.35 5.60 2.83
N ALA A 18 -10.43 6.67 2.04
CA ALA A 18 -10.69 6.57 0.61
C ALA A 18 -9.56 5.83 -0.14
N PHE A 19 -8.30 6.08 0.24
CA PHE A 19 -7.16 5.35 -0.31
C PHE A 19 -7.25 3.85 0.02
N GLY A 20 -7.55 3.50 1.27
CA GLY A 20 -7.68 2.11 1.69
C GLY A 20 -8.75 1.35 0.90
N HIS A 21 -9.89 1.98 0.65
CA HIS A 21 -10.95 1.39 -0.18
C HIS A 21 -10.49 1.14 -1.63
N SER A 22 -9.80 2.12 -2.21
CA SER A 22 -9.27 2.01 -3.58
C SER A 22 -8.17 0.95 -3.68
N LEU A 23 -7.30 0.87 -2.68
CA LEU A 23 -6.24 -0.13 -2.60
C LEU A 23 -6.83 -1.53 -2.47
N ALA A 24 -7.80 -1.74 -1.58
CA ALA A 24 -8.46 -3.04 -1.42
C ALA A 24 -9.06 -3.52 -2.75
N ALA A 25 -9.80 -2.66 -3.45
CA ALA A 25 -10.36 -2.97 -4.76
C ALA A 25 -9.28 -3.29 -5.80
N ALA A 26 -8.16 -2.56 -5.81
CA ALA A 26 -7.05 -2.83 -6.70
C ALA A 26 -6.36 -4.17 -6.43
N LEU A 27 -6.14 -4.51 -5.14
CA LEU A 27 -5.55 -5.78 -4.73
C LEU A 27 -6.48 -6.97 -5.02
N ASP A 28 -7.81 -6.76 -4.98
CA ASP A 28 -8.80 -7.80 -5.32
C ASP A 28 -8.96 -8.02 -6.84
N ALA A 29 -8.60 -7.03 -7.67
CA ALA A 29 -8.82 -7.06 -9.10
C ALA A 29 -7.74 -7.79 -9.91
N GLY A 30 -6.58 -8.12 -9.33
CA GLY A 30 -5.47 -8.71 -10.08
C GLY A 30 -4.33 -9.27 -9.23
N ASP A 31 -3.35 -9.88 -9.90
CA ASP A 31 -2.18 -10.48 -9.24
C ASP A 31 -1.12 -9.42 -8.94
N VAL A 32 -1.09 -8.98 -7.68
CA VAL A 32 -0.12 -8.01 -7.14
C VAL A 32 0.95 -8.76 -6.34
N ALA A 33 2.21 -8.56 -6.68
CA ALA A 33 3.33 -9.16 -5.94
C ALA A 33 3.71 -8.33 -4.71
N ALA A 34 3.71 -7.01 -4.84
CA ALA A 34 4.10 -6.12 -3.77
C ALA A 34 3.49 -4.72 -3.88
N LEU A 35 3.40 -4.05 -2.74
CA LEU A 35 3.09 -2.66 -2.58
C LEU A 35 4.25 -1.97 -1.87
N GLN A 36 4.73 -0.86 -2.43
CA GLN A 36 5.73 0.01 -1.81
C GLN A 36 5.05 1.23 -1.19
N LEU A 37 5.13 1.35 0.13
CA LEU A 37 4.82 2.56 0.88
C LEU A 37 5.99 3.53 0.70
N ARG A 38 5.74 4.60 -0.06
CA ARG A 38 6.68 5.68 -0.33
C ARG A 38 6.06 7.02 0.04
N LEU A 39 6.23 7.42 1.29
CA LEU A 39 5.64 8.61 1.90
C LEU A 39 6.73 9.63 2.21
N LYS A 40 7.18 10.32 1.17
CA LYS A 40 8.31 11.24 1.26
C LYS A 40 7.97 12.45 2.12
N ASP A 41 8.89 12.85 2.99
CA ASP A 41 8.78 14.05 3.85
C ASP A 41 7.55 14.02 4.78
N GLN A 42 7.01 12.83 5.08
CA GLN A 42 5.88 12.65 5.99
C GLN A 42 6.34 12.40 7.44
N PRO A 43 5.59 12.88 8.45
CA PRO A 43 5.86 12.56 9.84
C PRO A 43 5.76 11.05 10.12
N GLU A 44 6.61 10.52 11.00
CA GLU A 44 6.61 9.09 11.38
C GLU A 44 5.22 8.59 11.82
N GLY A 45 4.44 9.41 12.53
CA GLY A 45 3.08 9.06 12.94
C GLY A 45 2.11 8.86 11.76
N VAL A 46 2.29 9.62 10.68
CA VAL A 46 1.51 9.44 9.43
C VAL A 46 1.93 8.15 8.73
N ILE A 47 3.23 7.88 8.69
CA ILE A 47 3.77 6.65 8.10
C ILE A 47 3.27 5.42 8.88
N ALA A 48 3.31 5.46 10.20
CA ALA A 48 2.78 4.39 11.06
C ALA A 48 1.28 4.18 10.86
N ALA A 49 0.48 5.26 10.83
CA ALA A 49 -0.96 5.15 10.59
C ALA A 49 -1.29 4.57 9.21
N ALA A 50 -0.54 4.97 8.17
CA ALA A 50 -0.68 4.39 6.84
C ALA A 50 -0.30 2.91 6.82
N HIS A 51 0.82 2.54 7.45
CA HIS A 51 1.24 1.16 7.59
C HIS A 51 0.19 0.30 8.29
N ASP A 52 -0.31 0.72 9.45
CA ASP A 52 -1.26 -0.05 10.26
C ASP A 52 -2.58 -0.30 9.53
N MET A 53 -3.00 0.64 8.68
CA MET A 53 -4.16 0.49 7.82
C MET A 53 -3.87 -0.44 6.64
N ILE A 54 -2.72 -0.29 5.97
CA ILE A 54 -2.40 -0.96 4.71
C ILE A 54 -1.91 -2.40 4.91
N ALA A 55 -1.09 -2.65 5.92
CA ALA A 55 -0.49 -3.95 6.21
C ALA A 55 -1.50 -5.11 6.24
N PRO A 56 -2.63 -5.06 6.97
CA PRO A 56 -3.58 -6.17 6.98
C PRO A 56 -4.19 -6.46 5.60
N MET A 57 -4.37 -5.43 4.75
CA MET A 57 -4.90 -5.61 3.40
C MET A 57 -3.92 -6.30 2.46
N CYS A 58 -2.62 -5.98 2.58
CA CYS A 58 -1.55 -6.62 1.79
C CYS A 58 -1.26 -8.05 2.27
N LEU A 59 -1.04 -8.22 3.58
CA LEU A 59 -0.69 -9.51 4.16
C LEU A 59 -1.81 -10.54 3.98
N GLY A 60 -3.07 -10.12 4.09
CA GLY A 60 -4.22 -10.98 3.85
C GLY A 60 -4.36 -11.49 2.40
N ARG A 61 -3.59 -10.93 1.46
CA ARG A 61 -3.60 -11.27 0.03
C ARG A 61 -2.26 -11.79 -0.49
N ASP A 62 -1.33 -12.12 0.41
CA ASP A 62 0.04 -12.54 0.07
C ASP A 62 0.78 -11.51 -0.81
N VAL A 63 0.49 -10.22 -0.56
CA VAL A 63 1.14 -9.09 -1.20
C VAL A 63 2.24 -8.59 -0.27
N ALA A 64 3.49 -8.57 -0.74
CA ALA A 64 4.59 -8.05 0.07
C ALA A 64 4.43 -6.54 0.29
N LEU A 65 4.53 -6.09 1.54
CA LEU A 65 4.56 -4.66 1.86
C LEU A 65 6.01 -4.21 2.06
N ILE A 66 6.43 -3.22 1.29
CA ILE A 66 7.79 -2.67 1.31
C ILE A 66 7.70 -1.23 1.80
N LEU A 67 8.42 -0.89 2.87
CA LEU A 67 8.56 0.49 3.32
C LEU A 67 9.84 1.08 2.72
N ASN A 68 9.73 2.20 2.02
CA ASN A 68 10.89 2.90 1.49
C ASN A 68 10.72 4.42 1.64
N ASP A 69 11.78 5.07 2.09
CA ASP A 69 11.91 6.54 2.16
C ASP A 69 11.89 7.17 0.75
#